data_AF-A0A4V1VKH1-F1
#
_entry.id   AF-A0A4V1VKH1-F1
#
_cell.length_a   1.000
_cell.length_b   1.000
_cell.length_c   1.000
_cell.angle_alpha   90.00
_cell.angle_beta   90.00
_cell.angle_gamma   90.00
#
_symmetry.space_group_name_H-M   'P 1'
#
loop_
_entity.id
_entity.type
_entity.pdbx_description
1 polymer ?
#
loop_
_entity_poly.entity_id
_entity_poly.type
_entity_poly.pdbx_seq_one_letter_code
_entity_poly.pdbx_strand_id
1 'polypeptide(L)' 'MAVGQPQWEIAEGPVPYEAALARMEARVAAIRAGAEPELVWLVEHPPTYTAGTSATPEGLVDARFPVFRRG' A
#
# COMPACT_ATOMS: atom_id res chain seq x y z
N MET A 1 12.16 -12.91 19.56
CA MET A 1 10.73 -12.56 19.66
C MET A 1 9.94 -13.64 18.93
N ALA A 2 8.92 -14.22 19.55
CA ALA A 2 8.03 -15.13 18.82
C ALA A 2 7.18 -14.28 17.87
N VAL A 3 7.31 -14.49 16.56
CA VAL A 3 6.46 -13.83 15.58
C VAL A 3 5.07 -14.47 15.72
N GLY A 4 4.10 -13.69 16.19
CA GLY A 4 2.71 -14.13 16.23
C GLY A 4 2.19 -14.43 14.81
N GLN A 5 1.16 -15.25 14.69
CA GLN A 5 0.53 -15.51 13.39
C GLN A 5 0.06 -14.18 12.76
N PRO A 6 0.28 -13.95 11.45
CA PRO A 6 -0.21 -12.75 10.79
C PRO A 6 -1.73 -12.64 10.91
N GLN A 7 -2.20 -11.42 11.18
CA GLN A 7 -3.61 -11.09 11.07
C GLN A 7 -4.03 -11.06 9.60
N TRP A 8 -5.33 -11.24 9.36
CA TRP A 8 -5.93 -11.15 8.03
C TRP A 8 -7.10 -10.18 8.05
N GLU A 9 -7.13 -9.26 7.08
CA GLU A 9 -8.22 -8.30 6.91
C GLU A 9 -8.51 -8.08 5.42
N ILE A 10 -9.77 -7.81 5.09
CA ILE A 10 -10.22 -7.42 3.76
C ILE A 10 -10.88 -6.04 3.90
N ALA A 11 -10.45 -5.06 3.09
CA ALA A 11 -11.11 -3.76 3.06
C ALA A 11 -12.50 -3.85 2.42
N GLU A 12 -13.46 -3.13 2.99
CA GLU A 12 -14.77 -2.96 2.36
C GLU A 12 -14.69 -1.89 1.26
N GLY A 13 -14.60 -2.35 0.02
CA GLY A 13 -14.59 -1.50 -1.18
C GLY A 13 -13.24 -0.84 -1.50
N PRO A 14 -13.20 0.04 -2.54
CA PRO A 14 -11.96 0.63 -3.01
C PRO A 14 -11.34 1.61 -2.01
N VAL A 15 -10.06 1.39 -1.69
CA VAL A 15 -9.24 2.21 -0.80
C VAL A 15 -8.38 3.16 -1.63
N PRO A 16 -8.39 4.48 -1.38
CA PRO A 16 -7.47 5.40 -2.03
C PRO A 16 -6.00 5.02 -1.79
N TYR A 17 -5.17 5.10 -2.84
CA TYR A 17 -3.77 4.65 -2.78
C TYR A 17 -2.96 5.32 -1.65
N GLU A 18 -3.09 6.63 -1.47
CA GLU A 18 -2.41 7.38 -0.40
C GLU A 18 -2.84 6.95 1.00
N ALA A 19 -4.13 6.67 1.20
CA ALA A 19 -4.65 6.21 2.47
C ALA A 19 -4.16 4.80 2.81
N ALA A 20 -4.13 3.91 1.81
CA ALA A 20 -3.57 2.57 1.98
C ALA A 20 -2.08 2.62 2.31
N LEU A 21 -1.34 3.50 1.64
CA LEU A 21 0.08 3.72 1.90
C LEU A 21 0.34 4.21 3.33
N ALA A 22 -0.37 5.25 3.76
CA ALA A 22 -0.23 5.79 5.11
C ALA A 22 -0.54 4.73 6.18
N ARG A 23 -1.57 3.91 5.95
CA ARG A 23 -1.90 2.79 6.84
C ARG A 23 -0.80 1.72 6.87
N MET A 24 -0.23 1.38 5.71
CA MET A 24 0.88 0.43 5.63
C MET A 24 2.11 0.95 6.38
N GLU A 25 2.47 2.22 6.22
CA GLU A 25 3.59 2.85 6.92
C GLU A 25 3.38 2.87 8.44
N ALA A 26 2.18 3.23 8.90
CA ALA A 26 1.83 3.19 10.32
C ALA A 26 1.90 1.77 10.89
N ARG A 27 1.40 0.77 10.16
CA ARG A 27 1.49 -0.65 10.57
C ARG A 27 2.93 -1.12 10.67
N VAL A 28 3.78 -0.80 9.69
CA VAL A 28 5.21 -1.15 9.71
C VAL A 28 5.91 -0.52 10.91
N ALA A 29 5.63 0.74 11.22
CA ALA A 29 6.18 1.41 12.40
C ALA A 29 5.77 0.71 13.70
N ALA A 30 4.49 0.33 13.83
CA ALA A 30 3.98 -0.39 15.01
C ALA A 30 4.57 -1.80 15.16
N ILE A 31 4.74 -2.54 14.05
CA ILE A 31 5.41 -3.85 14.04
C ILE A 31 6.87 -3.72 14.52
N ARG A 32 7.60 -2.73 14.00
CA ARG A 32 8.99 -2.45 14.42
C ARG A 32 9.10 -2.09 15.90
N ALA A 33 8.09 -1.42 16.44
CA ALA A 33 8.00 -1.09 17.87
C ALA A 33 7.52 -2.27 18.73
N GLY A 34 7.11 -3.40 18.14
CA GLY A 34 6.52 -4.54 18.84
C GLY A 34 5.13 -4.29 19.41
N ALA A 35 4.43 -3.25 18.92
CA ALA A 35 3.11 -2.83 19.41
C ALA A 35 1.94 -3.53 18.70
N GLU A 36 2.13 -3.95 17.45
CA GLU A 36 1.12 -4.61 16.61
C GLU A 36 1.75 -5.81 15.90
N PRO A 37 0.97 -6.88 15.62
CA PRO A 37 1.45 -8.00 14.81
C PRO A 37 1.45 -7.68 13.32
N GLU A 38 2.08 -8.57 12.55
CA GLU A 38 2.00 -8.58 11.08
C GLU A 38 0.55 -8.70 10.60
N LEU A 39 0.27 -8.14 9.42
CA LEU A 39 -1.06 -8.16 8.81
C LEU A 39 -0.95 -8.42 7.31
N VAL A 40 -1.76 -9.36 6.85
CA VAL A 40 -2.10 -9.51 5.43
C VAL A 40 -3.43 -8.77 5.20
N TRP A 41 -3.35 -7.69 4.42
CA TRP A 41 -4.49 -6.83 4.13
C TRP A 41 -4.81 -6.87 2.64
N LEU A 42 -6.04 -7.29 2.30
CA LEU A 42 -6.52 -7.32 0.93
C LEU A 42 -7.27 -6.02 0.65
N VAL A 43 -6.85 -5.32 -0.41
CA VAL A 43 -7.42 -4.03 -0.82
C VAL A 43 -7.65 -4.00 -2.32
N GLU A 44 -8.65 -3.23 -2.72
CA GLU A 44 -8.82 -2.77 -4.09
C GLU A 44 -8.53 -1.27 -4.12
N HIS A 45 -7.97 -0.75 -5.20
CA HIS A 45 -7.78 0.69 -5.39
C HIS A 45 -8.73 1.20 -6.47
N PRO A 46 -9.18 2.48 -6.38
CA PRO A 46 -9.70 3.17 -7.54
C PRO A 46 -8.70 3.13 -8.71
N PRO A 47 -9.15 3.32 -9.97
CA PRO A 47 -8.25 3.39 -11.12
C PRO A 47 -7.12 4.40 -10.89
N THR A 48 -5.89 3.91 -10.87
CA THR A 48 -4.69 4.66 -10.50
C THR A 48 -3.48 4.11 -11.25
N TYR A 49 -2.51 4.98 -11.52
CA TYR A 49 -1.20 4.58 -12.03
C TYR A 49 -0.18 4.63 -10.90
N THR A 50 0.70 3.64 -10.82
CA THR A 50 1.84 3.63 -9.90
C THR A 50 3.14 3.61 -10.69
N ALA A 51 4.01 4.55 -10.40
CA ALA A 51 5.30 4.70 -11.06
C ALA A 51 6.38 4.26 -10.07
N GLY A 52 6.85 3.01 -10.20
CA GLY A 52 7.97 2.48 -9.41
C GLY A 52 9.31 3.13 -9.76
N THR A 53 10.38 2.70 -9.08
CA THR A 53 11.75 3.23 -9.26
C THR A 53 12.26 3.16 -10.69
N SER A 54 11.81 2.18 -11.47
CA SER A 54 12.18 1.97 -12.87
C SER A 54 11.20 2.63 -13.86
N ALA A 55 10.16 3.32 -13.39
CA ALA A 55 9.16 3.93 -14.27
C ALA A 55 9.75 5.16 -14.97
N THR A 56 9.57 5.22 -16.29
CA THR A 56 9.95 6.39 -17.11
C THR A 56 8.71 7.15 -17.57
N PRO A 57 8.81 8.48 -17.82
CA PRO A 57 7.69 9.27 -18.32
C PRO A 57 7.10 8.74 -19.63
N GLU A 58 7.93 8.17 -20.50
CA GLU A 58 7.53 7.64 -21.82
C GLU A 58 6.74 6.34 -21.70
N GLY A 59 6.88 5.62 -20.58
CA GLY A 59 6.10 4.42 -20.28
C GLY A 59 4.68 4.71 -19.79
N LEU A 60 4.37 5.96 -19.45
CA LEU A 60 3.03 6.37 -19.05
C LEU A 60 2.15 6.57 -20.29
N VAL A 61 1.44 5.52 -20.67
CA VAL A 61 0.45 5.60 -21.74
C VAL A 61 -0.82 6.23 -21.19
N ASP A 62 -1.12 7.45 -21.67
CA ASP A 62 -2.39 8.15 -21.44
C ASP A 62 -2.74 8.40 -19.97
N ALA A 63 -2.30 9.56 -19.44
CA ALA A 63 -2.38 9.93 -18.02
C ALA A 63 -3.81 10.29 -17.55
N ARG A 64 -4.78 9.39 -17.74
CA ARG A 64 -6.21 9.58 -17.42
C ARG A 64 -6.53 9.45 -15.94
N PHE A 65 -5.62 8.88 -15.15
CA PHE A 65 -5.78 8.62 -13.73
C PHE A 65 -4.63 9.24 -12.93
N PRO A 66 -4.82 9.48 -11.61
CA PRO A 66 -3.74 9.94 -10.74
C PRO A 66 -2.53 9.01 -10.81
N VAL A 67 -1.34 9.59 -10.93
CA VAL A 67 -0.06 8.87 -10.98
C VAL A 67 0.67 9.06 -9.66
N PHE A 68 0.92 7.96 -8.94
CA PHE A 68 1.64 7.95 -7.68
C PHE A 68 3.07 7.48 -7.90
N ARG A 69 4.06 8.33 -7.57
CA ARG A 69 5.48 7.99 -7.68
C ARG A 69 5.93 7.23 -6.44
N ARG A 70 6.65 6.13 -6.65
CA ARG A 70 7.19 5.25 -5.59
C ARG A 70 8.66 4.99 -5.86
N GLY A 71 9.47 5.32 -4.85
CA GLY A 71 10.92 5.17 -4.80
C GLY A 71 11.32 4.33 -3.62
#